data_AF-A0A2V6WYB3-F1
#
_entry.id   AF-A0A2V6WYB3-F1
#
_cell.length_a   1.000
_cell.length_b   1.000
_cell.length_c   1.000
_cell.angle_alpha   90.00
_cell.angle_beta   90.00
_cell.angle_gamma   90.00
#
_symmetry.space_group_name_H-M   'P 1'
#
loop_
_entity.id
_entity.type
_entity.pdbx_description
1 polymer ?
#
loop_
_entity_poly.entity_id
_entity_poly.type
_entity_poly.pdbx_seq_one_letter_code
_entity_poly.pdbx_strand_id
1 'polypeptide(L)' 'MHDRILGYLFLFPALLVIVGLVAYPFASAIVMTFQAKTAGAPGRFIGLDNYRELLHSEQFLRAVVNTV' A
#
# COMPACT_ATOMS: atom_id res chain seq x y z
N MET A 1 -3.32 -7.75 -38.22
CA MET A 1 -3.47 -6.77 -37.11
C MET A 1 -4.72 -7.02 -36.25
N HIS A 2 -5.82 -7.57 -36.80
CA HIS A 2 -7.05 -7.87 -36.04
C HIS A 2 -6.87 -8.84 -34.86
N ASP A 3 -6.01 -9.86 -34.99
CA ASP A 3 -5.85 -10.91 -33.96
C ASP A 3 -5.26 -10.39 -32.64
N ARG A 4 -4.45 -9.32 -32.69
CA ARG A 4 -3.83 -8.74 -31.49
C ARG A 4 -4.86 -8.04 -30.62
N ILE A 5 -5.82 -7.36 -31.23
CA ILE A 5 -6.88 -6.62 -30.50
C ILE A 5 -7.79 -7.62 -29.78
N LEU A 6 -8.16 -8.72 -30.44
CA LEU A 6 -8.95 -9.79 -29.82
C LEU A 6 -8.18 -10.43 -28.65
N GLY A 7 -6.87 -10.70 -28.81
CA GLY A 7 -6.02 -11.20 -27.73
C GLY A 7 -6.00 -10.28 -26.50
N TYR A 8 -5.82 -8.97 -26.69
CA TYR A 8 -5.87 -8.01 -25.58
C TYR A 8 -7.27 -7.93 -24.96
N LEU A 9 -8.34 -8.02 -25.75
CA LEU A 9 -9.71 -7.96 -25.25
C LEU A 9 -10.05 -9.17 -24.35
N PHE A 10 -9.58 -10.36 -24.70
CA PHE A 10 -9.73 -11.55 -23.85
C PHE A 10 -8.83 -11.52 -22.61
N LEU A 11 -7.65 -10.89 -22.69
CA LEU A 11 -6.74 -10.74 -21.55
C LEU A 11 -7.19 -9.64 -20.57
N PHE A 12 -7.82 -8.59 -21.08
CA PHE A 12 -8.24 -7.40 -20.32
C PHE A 12 -9.03 -7.72 -19.05
N PRO A 13 -10.07 -8.59 -19.04
CA PRO A 13 -10.81 -8.88 -17.81
C PRO A 13 -9.92 -9.53 -16.74
N ALA A 14 -9.05 -10.46 -17.12
CA ALA A 14 -8.11 -11.08 -16.18
C ALA A 14 -7.11 -10.06 -15.63
N LEU A 15 -6.58 -9.17 -16.49
CA LEU A 15 -5.69 -8.11 -16.07
C LEU A 15 -6.37 -7.14 -15.10
N LEU A 16 -7.62 -6.75 -15.38
CA LEU A 16 -8.39 -5.86 -14.52
C LEU A 16 -8.61 -6.48 -13.13
N VAL A 17 -8.93 -7.77 -13.06
CA VAL A 17 -9.06 -8.50 -11.79
C VAL A 17 -7.73 -8.53 -11.04
N ILE A 18 -6.63 -8.89 -11.70
CA ILE A 18 -5.30 -8.96 -11.06
C ILE A 18 -4.89 -7.58 -10.53
N VAL A 19 -5.00 -6.55 -11.37
CA VAL A 19 -4.67 -5.18 -10.99
C VAL A 19 -5.58 -4.69 -9.87
N GLY A 20 -6.89 -4.95 -9.93
CA GLY A 20 -7.81 -4.60 -8.86
C GLY A 20 -7.47 -5.29 -7.54
N LEU A 21 -7.13 -6.58 -7.59
CA LEU A 21 -6.78 -7.37 -6.41
C LEU A 21 -5.47 -6.91 -5.77
N VAL A 22 -4.53 -6.35 -6.53
CA VAL A 22 -3.27 -5.80 -6.02
C VAL A 22 -3.43 -4.35 -5.59
N ALA A 23 -4.02 -3.52 -6.44
CA ALA A 23 -4.18 -2.09 -6.23
C ALA A 23 -5.09 -1.79 -5.03
N TYR A 24 -6.15 -2.56 -4.80
CA TYR A 24 -7.05 -2.36 -3.68
C TYR A 24 -6.37 -2.50 -2.31
N PRO A 25 -5.77 -3.66 -1.94
CA PRO A 25 -5.09 -3.80 -0.66
C PRO A 25 -3.86 -2.89 -0.57
N PHE A 26 -3.18 -2.60 -1.68
CA PHE A 26 -2.06 -1.67 -1.71
C PHE A 26 -2.48 -0.23 -1.37
N ALA A 27 -3.54 0.28 -2.02
CA ALA A 27 -4.11 1.59 -1.70
C ALA A 27 -4.65 1.63 -0.26
N SER A 28 -5.30 0.56 0.19
CA SER A 28 -5.76 0.42 1.57
C SER A 28 -4.60 0.50 2.57
N ALA A 29 -3.48 -0.19 2.29
CA ALA A 29 -2.27 -0.14 3.12
C ALA A 29 -1.69 1.29 3.18
N ILE A 30 -1.61 1.98 2.04
CA ILE A 30 -1.17 3.38 1.98
C ILE A 30 -2.07 4.25 2.86
N VAL A 31 -3.40 4.19 2.69
CA VAL A 31 -4.36 4.95 3.49
C VAL A 31 -4.20 4.64 4.98
N MET A 32 -3.95 3.38 5.32
CA MET A 32 -3.76 2.94 6.70
C MET A 32 -2.52 3.56 7.35
N THR A 33 -1.46 3.88 6.59
CA THR A 33 -0.28 4.58 7.14
C THR A 33 -0.58 5.98 7.65
N PHE A 34 -1.64 6.62 7.14
CA PHE A 34 -2.08 7.96 7.58
C PHE A 34 -3.07 7.90 8.75
N GLN A 35 -3.41 6.70 9.21
CA GLN A 35 -4.33 6.46 10.30
C GLN A 35 -3.59 5.92 11.51
N ALA A 36 -3.95 6.42 12.70
CA ALA A 36 -3.64 5.80 13.97
C ALA A 36 -4.54 4.57 14.11
N LYS A 37 -4.12 3.46 13.50
CA LYS A 37 -4.76 2.16 13.69
C LYS A 37 -3.95 1.34 14.69
N THR A 38 -4.46 1.24 15.91
CA THR A 38 -4.00 0.26 16.90
C THR A 38 -4.89 -1.00 16.81
N ALA A 39 -4.33 -2.18 17.06
CA ALA A 39 -5.11 -3.41 17.05
C ALA A 39 -6.29 -3.31 18.04
N GLY A 40 -7.53 -3.43 17.53
CA GLY A 40 -8.75 -3.32 18.33
C GLY A 40 -9.32 -1.91 18.51
N ALA A 41 -8.67 -0.86 17.98
CA ALA A 41 -9.18 0.52 18.05
C ALA A 41 -9.67 1.02 16.69
N PRO A 42 -10.72 1.88 16.65
CA PRO A 42 -11.13 2.55 15.42
C PRO A 42 -10.01 3.44 14.89
N GLY A 43 -9.71 3.33 13.60
CA GLY A 43 -8.64 4.10 12.96
C GLY A 43 -8.95 5.59 12.96
N ARG A 44 -8.12 6.40 13.61
CA ARG A 44 -8.22 7.87 13.57
C ARG A 44 -7.27 8.43 12.52
N PHE A 45 -7.75 9.26 11.61
CA PHE A 45 -6.86 9.91 10.65
C PHE A 45 -5.95 10.92 11.37
N ILE A 46 -4.64 10.72 11.30
CA ILE A 46 -3.62 11.56 11.96
C ILE A 46 -2.61 12.13 10.94
N GLY A 47 -2.86 11.95 9.65
CA GLY A 47 -1.98 12.45 8.59
C GLY A 47 -0.59 11.82 8.68
N LEU A 48 0.45 12.65 8.82
CA LEU A 48 1.85 12.23 8.77
C LEU A 48 2.49 12.02 10.15
N ASP A 49 1.73 12.11 11.24
CA ASP A 49 2.31 12.05 12.58
C ASP A 49 3.01 10.71 12.87
N ASN A 50 2.48 9.58 12.35
CA ASN A 50 3.15 8.28 12.39
C ASN A 50 4.58 8.33 11.83
N TYR A 51 4.79 9.04 10.72
CA TYR A 51 6.10 9.16 10.08
C TYR A 51 7.05 10.01 10.91
N ARG A 52 6.56 11.09 11.54
CA ARG A 52 7.37 11.93 12.43
C ARG A 52 7.84 11.11 13.64
N GLU A 53 6.94 10.38 14.27
CA GLU A 53 7.27 9.53 15.41
C GLU A 53 8.33 8.48 15.04
N LEU A 54 8.16 7.82 13.89
CA LEU A 54 9.10 6.81 13.40
C LEU A 54 10.50 7.39 13.18
N LEU A 55 10.58 8.53 12.49
CA LEU A 55 11.84 9.22 12.18
C LEU A 55 12.54 9.79 13.42
N HIS A 56 11.79 10.12 14.48
CA HIS A 56 12.36 10.56 15.76
C HIS A 56 12.70 9.41 16.71
N SER A 57 12.29 8.17 16.40
CA SER A 57 12.60 7.03 17.26
C SER A 57 14.03 6.52 17.01
N GLU A 58 14.88 6.60 18.04
CA GLU A 58 16.26 6.10 17.96
C GLU A 58 16.31 4.60 17.60
N GLN A 59 15.31 3.84 18.05
CA GLN A 59 15.25 2.40 17.82
C GLN A 59 15.00 2.07 16.33
N PHE A 60 14.11 2.82 15.68
CA PHE A 60 13.88 2.69 14.23
C PHE A 60 15.14 3.09 13.45
N LEU A 61 15.75 4.22 13.78
CA LEU A 61 16.97 4.68 13.09
C LEU A 61 18.11 3.66 13.22
N ARG A 62 18.32 3.09 14.41
CA ARG A 62 19.30 2.01 14.62
C ARG A 62 18.96 0.77 13.80
N ALA A 63 17.69 0.37 13.73
CA ALA A 63 17.27 -0.78 12.92
C ALA A 63 17.49 -0.55 11.41
N VAL A 64 17.21 0.67 10.92
CA VAL A 64 17.46 1.06 9.53
C VAL A 64 18.94 0.96 9.19
N VAL A 65 19.81 1.55 10.02
CA VAL A 65 21.27 1.50 9.80
C VAL A 65 21.81 0.07 9.83
N ASN A 66 21.28 -0.79 10.70
CA ASN A 66 21.72 -2.18 10.80
C ASN A 66 21.23 -3.07 9.65
N THR A 67 20.22 -2.64 8.88
CA THR A 67 19.61 -3.42 7.79
C THR A 67 20.23 -3.09 6.41
N VAL A 68 20.94 -1.97 6.29
CA VAL A 68 21.68 -1.57 5.08
C VAL A 68 23.05 -2.23 5.06
#